data_AF-A0A8H3M737-F1
#
_entry.id   AF-A0A8H3M737-F1
#
_cell.length_a   1.000
_cell.length_b   1.000
_cell.length_c   1.000
_cell.angle_alpha   90.00
_cell.angle_beta   90.00
_cell.angle_gamma   90.00
#
_symmetry.space_group_name_H-M   'P 1'
#
loop_
_entity.id
_entity.type
_entity.pdbx_description
1 polymer ?
#
loop_
_entity_poly.entity_id
_entity_poly.type
_entity_poly.pdbx_seq_one_letter_code
_entity_poly.pdbx_strand_id
1 'polypeptide(L)'
;MNDDNILQNLSQNLLEILEDGEYYDITIEVVILRYIYGGVVSLNEYDVSNIIKILVSASELGLQELIILVQSYLIENKTEWIELNFNDVYQTSFENNCFSELQRYCNHLISKVPDKIFRLINLSSTSEKVIVSLIQSENLQIKVIQVWDYVLKWGYAQNPELPSDRKNFSEEDFNTLKNSLRQCIPHIKFYNLTSDEFLSKVLPYKKILSEELLDDLIRHFMNPSNRSEEDNSNHIDSNIITYQHAELILRWINTNRSNTYTSMLKRLIYRDTTDTTQKFKLLLRGTWDGFTPEKFHEICDGQSHTVTIVKVQDSNEILGGYNPIGWKSDNCYGTSEDSFIFSFKDNSNIENHILSRVKFELTATFNNNDIGPSFSGCDLTLRNNIGSCSLKSYENQIRETTGNFIVEEYEVFQIIGG
;
A
#
# COMPACT_ATOMS: atom_id res chain seq x y z
N MET A 1 -40.49 11.11 -39.62
CA MET A 1 -40.92 12.43 -39.07
C MET A 1 -40.28 12.60 -37.71
N ASN A 2 -38.99 12.96 -37.69
CA ASN A 2 -38.27 13.47 -36.50
C ASN A 2 -36.94 14.15 -36.88
N ASP A 3 -36.42 13.88 -38.09
CA ASP A 3 -35.14 14.43 -38.58
C ASP A 3 -35.15 15.96 -38.81
N ASP A 4 -36.28 16.53 -39.23
CA ASP A 4 -36.39 17.98 -39.48
C ASP A 4 -36.21 18.81 -38.19
N ASN A 5 -36.62 18.26 -37.05
CA ASN A 5 -36.50 18.93 -35.74
C ASN A 5 -35.05 18.89 -35.23
N ILE A 6 -34.29 17.83 -35.59
CA ILE A 6 -32.86 17.70 -35.26
C ILE A 6 -32.05 18.71 -36.07
N LEU A 7 -32.31 18.83 -37.38
CA LEU A 7 -31.66 19.80 -38.26
C LEU A 7 -31.99 21.25 -37.88
N GLN A 8 -33.23 21.54 -37.49
CA GLN A 8 -33.58 22.87 -36.99
C GLN A 8 -32.87 23.20 -35.67
N ASN A 9 -32.82 22.27 -34.72
CA ASN A 9 -32.10 22.50 -33.45
C ASN A 9 -30.59 22.64 -33.66
N LEU A 10 -29.99 21.84 -34.54
CA LEU A 10 -28.58 21.98 -34.93
C LEU A 10 -28.32 23.34 -35.58
N SER A 11 -29.19 23.77 -36.49
CA SER A 11 -29.06 25.08 -37.14
C SER A 11 -29.21 26.24 -36.16
N GLN A 12 -30.13 26.13 -35.19
CA GLN A 12 -30.37 27.16 -34.19
C GLN A 12 -29.20 27.25 -33.19
N ASN A 13 -28.69 26.11 -32.72
CA ASN A 13 -27.51 26.06 -31.86
C ASN A 13 -26.27 26.62 -32.57
N LEU A 14 -26.10 26.32 -33.87
CA LEU A 14 -24.98 26.86 -34.65
C LEU A 14 -25.07 28.40 -34.80
N LEU A 15 -26.28 28.93 -34.97
CA LEU A 15 -26.53 30.37 -35.06
C LEU A 15 -26.29 31.09 -33.73
N GLU A 16 -26.77 30.54 -32.61
CA GLU A 16 -26.52 31.11 -31.27
C GLU A 16 -25.03 31.13 -30.93
N ILE A 17 -24.30 30.07 -31.31
CA ILE A 17 -22.85 29.98 -31.19
C ILE A 17 -22.18 31.08 -32.04
N LEU A 18 -22.54 31.21 -33.32
CA LEU A 18 -21.92 32.19 -34.22
C LEU A 18 -22.20 33.66 -33.86
N GLU A 19 -23.26 33.96 -33.11
CA GLU A 19 -23.63 35.33 -32.71
C GLU A 19 -22.94 35.82 -31.42
N ASP A 20 -22.29 34.95 -30.63
CA ASP A 20 -21.85 35.28 -29.26
C ASP A 20 -20.57 36.14 -29.16
N GLY A 21 -20.03 36.66 -30.27
CA GLY A 21 -18.97 37.68 -30.27
C GLY A 21 -17.60 37.27 -29.70
N GLU A 22 -17.47 36.08 -29.10
CA GLU A 22 -16.19 35.49 -28.71
C GLU A 22 -15.47 34.93 -29.94
N TYR A 23 -14.15 35.00 -29.93
CA TYR A 23 -13.29 34.61 -31.05
C TYR A 23 -13.36 33.09 -31.25
N TYR A 24 -14.34 32.61 -32.02
CA TYR A 24 -14.49 31.20 -32.33
C TYR A 24 -13.27 30.70 -33.11
N ASP A 25 -12.68 29.62 -32.60
CA ASP A 25 -11.55 28.96 -33.24
C ASP A 25 -12.04 28.29 -34.54
N ILE A 26 -11.88 29.00 -35.66
CA ILE A 26 -12.29 28.57 -37.03
C ILE A 26 -11.87 27.13 -37.31
N THR A 27 -10.76 26.69 -36.72
CA THR A 27 -10.27 25.31 -36.82
C THR A 27 -11.26 24.30 -36.27
N ILE A 28 -11.83 24.56 -35.09
CA ILE A 28 -12.76 23.66 -34.40
C ILE A 28 -14.10 23.61 -35.15
N GLU A 29 -14.59 24.78 -35.59
CA GLU A 29 -15.83 24.87 -36.37
C GLU A 29 -15.74 24.05 -37.67
N VAL A 30 -14.64 24.19 -38.41
CA VAL A 30 -14.41 23.43 -39.65
C VAL A 30 -14.37 21.91 -39.38
N VAL A 31 -13.81 21.47 -38.25
CA VAL A 31 -13.79 20.06 -37.87
C VAL A 31 -15.19 19.53 -37.58
N ILE A 32 -15.95 20.26 -36.78
CA ILE A 32 -17.33 19.90 -36.41
C ILE A 32 -18.22 19.85 -37.66
N LEU A 33 -18.13 20.85 -38.54
CA LEU A 33 -18.88 20.86 -39.80
C LEU A 33 -18.48 19.69 -40.70
N ARG A 34 -17.18 19.41 -40.86
CA ARG A 34 -16.72 18.24 -41.63
C ARG A 34 -17.26 16.93 -41.07
N TYR A 35 -17.31 16.79 -39.75
CA TYR A 35 -17.92 15.62 -39.11
C TYR A 35 -19.42 15.53 -39.41
N ILE A 36 -20.18 16.63 -39.28
CA ILE A 36 -21.63 16.64 -39.53
C ILE A 36 -21.96 16.24 -40.99
N TYR A 37 -21.20 16.75 -41.97
CA TYR A 37 -21.45 16.47 -43.38
C TYR A 37 -20.81 15.16 -43.87
N GLY A 38 -19.68 14.76 -43.28
CA GLY A 38 -18.87 13.65 -43.77
C GLY A 38 -18.91 12.38 -42.91
N GLY A 39 -19.39 12.46 -41.66
CA GLY A 39 -19.41 11.37 -40.70
C GLY A 39 -18.03 10.88 -40.23
N VAL A 40 -16.96 11.59 -40.58
CA VAL A 40 -15.57 11.17 -40.30
C VAL A 40 -14.77 12.34 -39.75
N VAL A 41 -13.94 12.08 -38.74
CA VAL A 41 -13.01 13.03 -38.13
C VAL A 41 -11.62 12.40 -37.98
N SER A 42 -10.56 13.13 -38.34
CA SER A 42 -9.16 12.71 -38.16
C SER A 42 -8.56 13.47 -36.97
N LEU A 43 -8.41 12.82 -35.82
CA LEU A 43 -7.91 13.47 -34.59
C LEU A 43 -6.38 13.51 -34.49
N ASN A 44 -5.66 12.81 -35.36
CA ASN A 44 -4.20 12.72 -35.33
C ASN A 44 -3.50 14.02 -35.73
N GLU A 45 -4.22 14.90 -36.45
CA GLU A 45 -3.69 16.15 -37.00
C GLU A 45 -3.76 17.31 -36.00
N TYR A 46 -4.43 17.11 -34.86
CA TYR A 46 -4.67 18.13 -33.86
C TYR A 46 -3.88 17.85 -32.58
N ASP A 47 -3.41 18.91 -31.94
CA ASP A 47 -2.89 18.86 -30.58
C ASP A 47 -4.01 18.55 -29.58
N VAL A 48 -3.63 18.03 -28.41
CA VAL A 48 -4.59 17.53 -27.41
C VAL A 48 -5.51 18.64 -26.89
N SER A 49 -5.03 19.89 -26.80
CA SER A 49 -5.85 21.03 -26.39
C SER A 49 -7.00 21.27 -27.39
N ASN A 50 -6.70 21.26 -28.69
CA ASN A 50 -7.71 21.37 -29.73
C ASN A 50 -8.65 20.14 -29.76
N ILE A 51 -8.16 18.93 -29.47
CA ILE A 51 -9.03 17.75 -29.34
C ILE A 51 -10.02 17.90 -28.17
N ILE A 52 -9.59 18.48 -27.05
CA ILE A 52 -10.48 18.78 -25.92
C ILE A 52 -11.51 19.84 -26.31
N LYS A 53 -11.13 20.90 -27.03
CA LYS A 53 -12.09 21.87 -27.56
C LYS A 53 -13.12 21.22 -28.50
N ILE A 54 -12.68 20.33 -29.40
CA ILE A 54 -13.58 19.54 -30.27
C ILE A 54 -14.56 18.73 -29.42
N LEU A 55 -14.09 18.09 -28.34
CA LEU A 55 -14.94 17.34 -27.42
C LEU A 55 -15.99 18.23 -26.72
N VAL A 56 -15.58 19.41 -26.25
CA VAL A 56 -16.48 20.41 -25.63
C VAL A 56 -17.53 20.87 -26.62
N SER A 57 -17.15 21.32 -27.82
CA SER A 57 -18.08 21.75 -28.86
C SER A 57 -19.01 20.62 -29.33
N ALA A 58 -18.51 19.38 -29.42
CA ALA A 58 -19.34 18.21 -29.73
C ALA A 58 -20.43 18.00 -28.67
N SER A 59 -20.12 18.25 -27.40
CA SER A 59 -21.09 18.18 -26.33
C SER A 59 -22.13 19.30 -26.38
N GLU A 60 -21.72 20.54 -26.65
CA GLU A 60 -22.62 21.69 -26.78
C GLU A 60 -23.63 21.48 -27.93
N LEU A 61 -23.17 20.84 -29.00
CA LEU A 61 -24.00 20.51 -30.16
C LEU A 61 -24.75 19.17 -30.04
N GLY A 62 -24.59 18.45 -28.93
CA GLY A 62 -25.27 17.17 -28.67
C GLY A 62 -24.85 16.01 -29.58
N LEU A 63 -23.64 16.05 -30.14
CA LEU A 63 -23.11 15.05 -31.08
C LEU A 63 -22.57 13.79 -30.37
N GLN A 64 -23.46 12.95 -29.86
CA GLN A 64 -23.11 11.81 -28.96
C GLN A 64 -22.08 10.84 -29.54
N GLU A 65 -22.18 10.49 -30.82
CA GLU A 65 -21.21 9.58 -31.47
C GLU A 65 -19.80 10.17 -31.50
N LEU A 66 -19.69 11.48 -31.76
CA LEU A 66 -18.41 12.20 -31.76
C LEU A 66 -17.83 12.29 -30.35
N ILE A 67 -18.67 12.55 -29.35
CA ILE A 67 -18.27 12.59 -27.94
C ILE A 67 -17.65 11.26 -27.51
N ILE A 68 -18.28 10.13 -27.87
CA ILE A 68 -17.75 8.79 -27.56
C ILE A 68 -16.41 8.57 -28.29
N LEU A 69 -16.36 8.85 -29.59
CA LEU A 69 -15.16 8.65 -30.41
C LEU A 69 -13.96 9.44 -29.89
N VAL A 70 -14.15 10.72 -29.56
CA VAL A 70 -13.07 11.58 -29.06
C VAL A 70 -12.60 11.14 -27.67
N GLN A 71 -13.50 10.76 -26.77
CA GLN A 71 -13.12 10.23 -25.45
C GLN A 71 -12.31 8.94 -25.56
N SER A 72 -12.75 7.98 -26.37
CA SER A 72 -12.01 6.74 -26.63
C SER A 72 -10.62 7.03 -27.21
N TYR A 73 -10.53 7.93 -28.19
CA TYR A 73 -9.25 8.31 -28.79
C TYR A 73 -8.27 8.92 -27.75
N LEU A 74 -8.75 9.84 -26.91
CA LEU A 74 -7.95 10.45 -25.84
C LEU A 74 -7.41 9.39 -24.87
N ILE A 75 -8.29 8.48 -24.42
CA ILE A 75 -7.95 7.42 -23.46
C ILE A 75 -6.99 6.39 -24.07
N GLU A 76 -7.14 6.04 -25.34
CA GLU A 76 -6.31 5.01 -25.98
C GLU A 76 -4.94 5.54 -26.44
N ASN A 77 -4.88 6.80 -26.89
CA ASN A 77 -3.72 7.32 -27.60
C ASN A 77 -2.98 8.45 -26.85
N LYS A 78 -3.61 9.09 -25.86
CA LYS A 78 -3.08 10.28 -25.17
C LYS A 78 -3.00 10.10 -23.65
N THR A 79 -2.85 8.87 -23.16
CA THR A 79 -2.76 8.52 -21.73
C THR A 79 -1.72 9.33 -20.97
N GLU A 80 -0.47 9.38 -21.45
CA GLU A 80 0.62 10.12 -20.79
C GLU A 80 0.31 11.61 -20.67
N TRP A 81 -0.32 12.18 -21.70
CA TRP A 81 -0.73 13.58 -21.68
C TRP A 81 -1.83 13.82 -20.65
N ILE A 82 -2.82 12.92 -20.56
CA ILE A 82 -3.88 12.99 -19.55
C ILE A 82 -3.30 12.92 -18.14
N GLU A 83 -2.33 12.04 -17.89
CA GLU A 83 -1.69 11.93 -16.58
C GLU A 83 -0.92 13.20 -16.19
N LEU A 84 -0.22 13.82 -17.15
CA LEU A 84 0.52 15.07 -16.91
C LEU A 84 -0.40 16.29 -16.72
N ASN A 85 -1.57 16.29 -17.37
CA ASN A 85 -2.56 17.38 -17.31
C ASN A 85 -3.83 16.94 -16.57
N PHE A 86 -3.66 16.08 -15.56
CA PHE A 86 -4.77 15.40 -14.89
C PHE A 86 -5.82 16.36 -14.36
N ASN A 87 -5.39 17.49 -13.78
CA ASN A 87 -6.31 18.47 -13.21
C ASN A 87 -7.25 19.08 -14.24
N ASP A 88 -6.70 19.51 -15.36
CA ASP A 88 -7.49 20.17 -16.41
C ASP A 88 -8.45 19.16 -17.03
N VAL A 89 -7.98 17.94 -17.31
CA VAL A 89 -8.84 16.86 -17.84
C VAL A 89 -9.92 16.47 -16.84
N TYR A 90 -9.58 16.33 -15.56
CA TYR A 90 -10.55 16.04 -14.51
C TYR A 90 -11.59 17.15 -14.47
N GLN A 91 -11.18 18.41 -14.35
CA GLN A 91 -12.10 19.54 -14.30
C GLN A 91 -13.03 19.58 -15.52
N THR A 92 -12.49 19.55 -16.74
CA THR A 92 -13.29 19.53 -17.97
C THR A 92 -14.24 18.34 -18.02
N SER A 93 -13.78 17.16 -17.59
CA SER A 93 -14.62 15.95 -17.60
C SER A 93 -15.79 16.02 -16.62
N PHE A 94 -15.62 16.68 -15.46
CA PHE A 94 -16.66 16.75 -14.42
C PHE A 94 -17.55 18.00 -14.51
N GLU A 95 -17.14 19.03 -15.25
CA GLU A 95 -18.00 20.17 -15.60
C GLU A 95 -19.10 19.78 -16.60
N ASN A 96 -18.85 18.75 -17.42
CA ASN A 96 -19.78 18.28 -18.43
C ASN A 96 -20.21 16.82 -18.21
N ASN A 97 -21.51 16.61 -18.00
CA ASN A 97 -22.07 15.29 -17.71
C ASN A 97 -22.00 14.29 -18.89
N CYS A 98 -21.69 14.74 -20.11
CA CYS A 98 -21.58 13.88 -21.28
C CYS A 98 -20.23 13.12 -21.35
N PHE A 99 -19.25 13.47 -20.51
CA PHE A 99 -17.89 12.92 -20.57
C PHE A 99 -17.68 11.74 -19.60
N SER A 100 -18.64 10.81 -19.57
CA SER A 100 -18.65 9.67 -18.63
C SER A 100 -17.43 8.75 -18.75
N GLU A 101 -16.89 8.52 -19.96
CA GLU A 101 -15.72 7.66 -20.17
C GLU A 101 -14.45 8.31 -19.62
N LEU A 102 -14.26 9.62 -19.84
CA LEU A 102 -13.16 10.36 -19.23
C LEU A 102 -13.29 10.44 -17.71
N GLN A 103 -14.50 10.71 -17.18
CA GLN A 103 -14.73 10.70 -15.72
C GLN A 103 -14.36 9.34 -15.12
N ARG A 104 -14.79 8.24 -15.76
CA ARG A 104 -14.47 6.86 -15.35
C ARG A 104 -12.97 6.60 -15.40
N TYR A 105 -12.29 7.06 -16.44
CA TYR A 105 -10.83 6.92 -16.58
C TYR A 105 -10.08 7.73 -15.52
N CYS A 106 -10.48 8.97 -15.26
CA CYS A 106 -9.92 9.82 -14.21
C CYS A 106 -10.06 9.20 -12.82
N ASN A 107 -11.25 8.68 -12.48
CA ASN A 107 -11.48 7.96 -11.24
C ASN A 107 -10.65 6.67 -11.16
N HIS A 108 -10.46 5.97 -12.29
CA HIS A 108 -9.59 4.81 -12.36
C HIS A 108 -8.13 5.17 -12.06
N LEU A 109 -7.63 6.30 -12.57
CA LEU A 109 -6.27 6.78 -12.27
C LEU A 109 -6.10 7.11 -10.78
N ILE A 110 -7.06 7.81 -10.17
CA ILE A 110 -7.08 8.10 -8.72
C ILE A 110 -7.03 6.79 -7.92
N SER A 111 -7.77 5.77 -8.35
CA SER A 111 -7.80 4.47 -7.66
C SER A 111 -6.52 3.66 -7.86
N LYS A 112 -5.95 3.62 -9.06
CA LYS A 112 -4.83 2.71 -9.40
C LYS A 112 -3.44 3.26 -9.12
N VAL A 113 -3.25 4.57 -9.33
CA VAL A 113 -1.94 5.23 -9.19
C VAL A 113 -2.04 6.53 -8.37
N PRO A 114 -2.70 6.51 -7.19
CA PRO A 114 -2.93 7.70 -6.40
C PRO A 114 -1.64 8.45 -6.07
N ASP A 115 -0.53 7.75 -5.80
CA ASP A 115 0.76 8.36 -5.45
C ASP A 115 1.33 9.25 -6.58
N LYS A 116 1.14 8.82 -7.83
CA LYS A 116 1.59 9.57 -9.01
C LYS A 116 0.74 10.81 -9.18
N ILE A 117 -0.58 10.66 -9.07
CA ILE A 117 -1.53 11.78 -9.16
C ILE A 117 -1.26 12.79 -8.04
N PHE A 118 -1.06 12.35 -6.80
CA PHE A 118 -0.77 13.20 -5.64
C PHE A 118 0.44 14.14 -5.83
N ARG A 119 1.40 13.74 -6.67
CA ARG A 119 2.60 14.54 -6.98
C ARG A 119 2.42 15.49 -8.16
N LEU A 120 1.46 15.20 -9.04
CA LEU A 120 1.23 15.94 -10.29
C LEU A 120 0.09 16.96 -10.17
N ILE A 121 -0.84 16.77 -9.23
CA ILE A 121 -1.96 17.71 -9.04
C ILE A 121 -1.48 19.13 -8.72
N ASN A 122 -2.04 20.11 -9.43
CA ASN A 122 -1.89 21.52 -9.10
C ASN A 122 -2.83 21.89 -7.93
N LEU A 123 -2.25 22.14 -6.77
CA LEU A 123 -2.99 22.35 -5.52
C LEU A 123 -3.91 23.58 -5.54
N SER A 124 -3.67 24.58 -6.38
CA SER A 124 -4.53 25.78 -6.46
C SER A 124 -5.83 25.54 -7.22
N SER A 125 -5.84 24.67 -8.23
CA SER A 125 -7.03 24.37 -9.04
C SER A 125 -7.77 23.09 -8.64
N THR A 126 -7.15 22.25 -7.81
CA THR A 126 -7.73 20.95 -7.45
C THR A 126 -8.92 21.11 -6.50
N SER A 127 -10.06 20.52 -6.84
CA SER A 127 -11.25 20.51 -5.98
C SER A 127 -11.08 19.62 -4.73
N GLU A 128 -11.78 19.95 -3.64
CA GLU A 128 -11.76 19.18 -2.38
C GLU A 128 -12.13 17.70 -2.60
N LYS A 129 -13.08 17.41 -3.50
CA LYS A 129 -13.53 16.04 -3.82
C LYS A 129 -12.41 15.15 -4.34
N VAL A 130 -11.50 15.69 -5.16
CA VAL A 130 -10.35 14.96 -5.70
C VAL A 130 -9.38 14.61 -4.57
N ILE A 131 -9.09 15.58 -3.70
CA ILE A 131 -8.21 15.38 -2.54
C ILE A 131 -8.77 14.30 -1.61
N VAL A 132 -10.07 14.39 -1.27
CA VAL A 132 -10.75 13.37 -0.46
C VAL A 132 -10.66 11.98 -1.11
N SER A 133 -10.94 11.88 -2.40
CA SER A 133 -10.87 10.59 -3.14
C SER A 133 -9.46 10.00 -3.16
N LEU A 134 -8.42 10.86 -3.25
CA LEU A 134 -7.03 10.44 -3.18
C LEU A 134 -6.65 9.93 -1.78
N ILE A 135 -7.06 10.64 -0.72
CA ILE A 135 -6.75 10.27 0.67
C ILE A 135 -7.47 8.97 1.06
N GLN A 136 -8.69 8.76 0.57
CA GLN A 136 -9.47 7.54 0.82
C GLN A 136 -8.97 6.32 0.04
N SER A 137 -8.13 6.51 -0.98
CA SER A 137 -7.67 5.41 -1.83
C SER A 137 -6.86 4.38 -1.04
N GLU A 138 -7.29 3.11 -1.06
CA GLU A 138 -6.59 2.01 -0.41
C GLU A 138 -5.22 1.71 -1.04
N ASN A 139 -5.00 2.14 -2.29
CA ASN A 139 -3.74 1.95 -3.00
C ASN A 139 -2.72 3.07 -2.73
N LEU A 140 -3.03 4.05 -1.88
CA LEU A 140 -2.12 5.15 -1.53
C LEU A 140 -0.95 4.61 -0.68
N GLN A 141 0.28 4.68 -1.20
CA GLN A 141 1.50 4.17 -0.56
C GLN A 141 2.43 5.28 -0.03
N ILE A 142 1.92 6.50 0.15
CA ILE A 142 2.66 7.59 0.81
C ILE A 142 2.45 7.58 2.32
N LYS A 143 3.45 8.06 3.09
CA LYS A 143 3.34 8.12 4.55
C LYS A 143 2.24 9.09 4.97
N VAL A 144 1.55 8.80 6.07
CA VAL A 144 0.47 9.68 6.59
C VAL A 144 0.95 11.10 6.85
N ILE A 145 2.20 11.27 7.32
CA ILE A 145 2.76 12.60 7.51
C ILE A 145 2.88 13.39 6.20
N GLN A 146 3.17 12.71 5.09
CA GLN A 146 3.21 13.34 3.79
C GLN A 146 1.80 13.73 3.34
N VAL A 147 0.81 12.84 3.53
CA VAL A 147 -0.61 13.16 3.27
C VAL A 147 -1.01 14.43 4.01
N TRP A 148 -0.67 14.54 5.30
CA TRP A 148 -0.94 15.72 6.12
C TRP A 148 -0.27 16.99 5.57
N ASP A 149 1.03 16.93 5.25
CA ASP A 149 1.76 18.07 4.68
C ASP A 149 1.13 18.54 3.35
N TYR A 150 0.64 17.62 2.53
CA TYR A 150 -0.05 17.95 1.27
C TYR A 150 -1.43 18.56 1.49
N VAL A 151 -2.23 18.02 2.41
CA VAL A 151 -3.54 18.57 2.75
C VAL A 151 -3.38 20.00 3.26
N LEU A 152 -2.38 20.27 4.10
CA LEU A 152 -2.06 21.62 4.55
C LEU A 152 -1.68 22.53 3.37
N LYS A 153 -0.76 22.09 2.50
CA LYS A 153 -0.37 22.85 1.30
C LYS A 153 -1.56 23.17 0.39
N TRP A 154 -2.48 22.23 0.21
CA TRP A 154 -3.72 22.45 -0.51
C TRP A 154 -4.59 23.49 0.19
N GLY A 155 -4.77 23.40 1.50
CA GLY A 155 -5.49 24.41 2.28
C GLY A 155 -4.90 25.81 2.17
N TYR A 156 -3.58 25.95 2.14
CA TYR A 156 -2.90 27.23 1.88
C TYR A 156 -3.12 27.71 0.44
N ALA A 157 -3.07 26.82 -0.55
CA ALA A 157 -3.28 27.17 -1.94
C ALA A 157 -4.71 27.66 -2.23
N GLN A 158 -5.70 27.16 -1.49
CA GLN A 158 -7.09 27.64 -1.56
C GLN A 158 -7.31 28.97 -0.83
N ASN A 159 -6.40 29.37 0.06
CA ASN A 159 -6.52 30.58 0.87
C ASN A 159 -5.22 31.41 0.81
N PRO A 160 -4.93 32.04 -0.34
CA PRO A 160 -3.67 32.75 -0.57
C PRO A 160 -3.46 33.97 0.33
N GLU A 161 -4.52 34.47 0.99
CA GLU A 161 -4.44 35.58 1.95
C GLU A 161 -3.88 35.17 3.32
N LEU A 162 -3.78 33.86 3.60
CA LEU A 162 -3.24 33.37 4.87
C LEU A 162 -1.75 33.72 5.02
N PRO A 163 -1.29 34.09 6.23
CA PRO A 163 0.13 34.33 6.49
C PRO A 163 1.00 33.11 6.16
N SER A 164 2.20 33.33 5.62
CA SER A 164 3.12 32.21 5.34
C SER A 164 3.68 31.54 6.60
N ASP A 165 3.82 32.29 7.71
CA ASP A 165 4.21 31.74 9.01
C ASP A 165 2.97 31.57 9.91
N ARG A 166 2.72 30.32 10.31
CA ARG A 166 1.65 29.96 11.25
C ARG A 166 1.73 30.71 12.58
N LYS A 167 2.90 31.19 13.01
CA LYS A 167 3.01 32.01 14.24
C LYS A 167 2.23 33.33 14.15
N ASN A 168 1.94 33.80 12.94
CA ASN A 168 1.23 35.05 12.69
C ASN A 168 -0.28 34.84 12.50
N PHE A 169 -0.78 33.62 12.65
CA PHE A 169 -2.20 33.32 12.47
C PHE A 169 -3.05 33.97 13.57
N SER A 170 -4.07 34.70 13.14
CA SER A 170 -5.22 35.09 13.96
C SER A 170 -6.18 33.91 14.16
N GLU A 171 -7.19 34.08 15.01
CA GLU A 171 -8.24 33.05 15.18
C GLU A 171 -9.07 32.87 13.90
N GLU A 172 -9.31 33.96 13.16
CA GLU A 172 -10.03 33.95 11.87
C GLU A 172 -9.25 33.12 10.82
N ASP A 173 -7.92 33.26 10.78
CA ASP A 173 -7.06 32.51 9.87
C ASP A 173 -7.15 30.99 10.11
N PHE A 174 -7.19 30.58 11.38
CA PHE A 174 -7.41 29.18 11.73
C PHE A 174 -8.80 28.70 11.32
N ASN A 175 -9.83 29.52 11.47
CA ASN A 175 -11.19 29.16 11.04
C ASN A 175 -11.31 29.01 9.51
N THR A 176 -10.67 29.90 8.75
CA THR A 176 -10.62 29.81 7.29
C THR A 176 -9.96 28.50 6.83
N LEU A 177 -8.80 28.17 7.40
CA LEU A 177 -8.10 26.93 7.07
C LEU A 177 -8.92 25.69 7.52
N LYS A 178 -9.53 25.75 8.72
CA LYS A 178 -10.39 24.68 9.25
C LYS A 178 -11.57 24.39 8.33
N ASN A 179 -12.24 25.43 7.83
CA ASN A 179 -13.38 25.28 6.93
C ASN A 179 -12.96 24.64 5.61
N SER A 180 -11.79 25.02 5.08
CA SER A 180 -11.27 24.47 3.83
C SER A 180 -10.89 23.00 3.96
N LEU A 181 -10.34 22.58 5.10
CA LEU A 181 -9.86 21.21 5.32
C LEU A 181 -10.91 20.28 5.93
N ARG A 182 -12.15 20.75 6.10
CA ARG A 182 -13.18 20.08 6.89
C ARG A 182 -13.51 18.68 6.38
N GLN A 183 -13.60 18.46 5.07
CA GLN A 183 -13.91 17.12 4.55
C GLN A 183 -12.65 16.26 4.43
N CYS A 184 -11.47 16.85 4.33
CA CYS A 184 -10.20 16.12 4.25
C CYS A 184 -9.80 15.49 5.60
N ILE A 185 -9.88 16.26 6.70
CA ILE A 185 -9.39 15.87 8.04
C ILE A 185 -9.93 14.49 8.50
N PRO A 186 -11.23 14.16 8.39
CA PRO A 186 -11.77 12.88 8.84
C PRO A 186 -11.20 11.64 8.13
N HIS A 187 -10.61 11.82 6.94
CA HIS A 187 -10.06 10.72 6.15
C HIS A 187 -8.56 10.50 6.39
N ILE A 188 -7.91 11.38 7.15
CA ILE A 188 -6.49 11.25 7.47
C ILE A 188 -6.31 10.30 8.65
N LYS A 189 -5.50 9.26 8.45
CA LYS A 189 -5.22 8.22 9.45
C LYS A 189 -4.23 8.71 10.52
N PHE A 190 -4.56 9.77 11.25
CA PHE A 190 -3.67 10.43 12.23
C PHE A 190 -3.08 9.47 13.27
N TYR A 191 -3.81 8.44 13.67
CA TYR A 191 -3.35 7.40 14.60
C TYR A 191 -2.15 6.58 14.08
N ASN A 192 -1.87 6.61 12.78
CA ASN A 192 -0.72 5.92 12.18
C ASN A 192 0.54 6.81 12.15
N LEU A 193 0.49 8.01 12.71
CA LEU A 193 1.67 8.87 12.88
C LEU A 193 2.52 8.39 14.06
N THR A 194 3.81 8.72 14.03
CA THR A 194 4.63 8.63 15.25
C THR A 194 4.30 9.77 16.21
N SER A 195 4.58 9.58 17.52
CA SER A 195 4.45 10.65 18.51
C SER A 195 5.24 11.91 18.11
N ASP A 196 6.45 11.74 17.55
CA ASP A 196 7.27 12.85 17.10
C ASP A 196 6.66 13.60 15.91
N GLU A 197 6.11 12.88 14.92
CA GLU A 197 5.39 13.48 13.80
C GLU A 197 4.13 14.23 14.28
N PHE A 198 3.35 13.63 15.18
CA PHE A 198 2.19 14.29 15.76
C PHE A 198 2.58 15.58 16.49
N LEU A 199 3.53 15.52 17.42
CA LEU A 199 3.96 16.67 18.22
C LEU A 199 4.58 17.79 17.39
N SER A 200 5.38 17.45 16.38
CA SER A 200 6.11 18.43 15.59
C SER A 200 5.31 19.02 14.42
N LYS A 201 4.33 18.28 13.87
CA LYS A 201 3.66 18.65 12.61
C LYS A 201 2.14 18.77 12.69
N VAL A 202 1.48 17.98 13.55
CA VAL A 202 0.01 18.02 13.68
C VAL A 202 -0.43 18.93 14.83
N LEU A 203 0.16 18.78 16.02
CA LEU A 203 -0.14 19.59 17.21
C LEU A 203 0.00 21.11 16.99
N PRO A 204 0.96 21.63 16.17
CA PRO A 204 0.99 23.03 15.76
C PRO A 204 -0.32 23.58 15.18
N TYR A 205 -1.14 22.70 14.60
CA TYR A 205 -2.41 23.00 13.93
C TYR A 205 -3.61 22.52 14.77
N LYS A 206 -3.45 22.30 16.07
CA LYS A 206 -4.54 21.80 16.94
C LYS A 206 -5.88 22.56 16.84
N LYS A 207 -5.86 23.86 16.50
CA LYS A 207 -7.05 24.71 16.35
C LYS A 207 -7.93 24.34 15.14
N ILE A 208 -7.36 23.72 14.10
CA ILE A 208 -8.15 23.26 12.94
C ILE A 208 -8.81 21.90 13.16
N LEU A 209 -8.36 21.13 14.14
CA LEU A 209 -8.97 19.86 14.51
C LEU A 209 -10.24 20.09 15.35
N SER A 210 -11.16 19.12 15.37
CA SER A 210 -12.25 19.13 16.35
C SER A 210 -11.69 18.86 17.75
N GLU A 211 -12.34 19.40 18.78
CA GLU A 211 -11.90 19.18 20.17
C GLU A 211 -11.90 17.69 20.53
N GLU A 212 -12.91 16.94 20.08
CA GLU A 212 -13.02 15.49 20.24
C GLU A 212 -11.83 14.75 19.61
N LEU A 213 -11.55 14.99 18.33
CA LEU A 213 -10.43 14.37 17.63
C LEU A 213 -9.09 14.74 18.28
N LEU A 214 -8.92 16.00 18.69
CA LEU A 214 -7.69 16.45 19.33
C LEU A 214 -7.48 15.77 20.69
N ASP A 215 -8.51 15.66 21.52
CA ASP A 215 -8.43 14.99 22.82
C ASP A 215 -8.11 13.50 22.65
N ASP A 216 -8.76 12.83 21.69
CA ASP A 216 -8.48 11.43 21.36
C ASP A 216 -7.04 11.22 20.88
N LEU A 217 -6.54 12.09 19.98
CA LEU A 217 -5.16 12.02 19.52
C LEU A 217 -4.16 12.31 20.64
N ILE A 218 -4.42 13.30 21.50
CA ILE A 218 -3.56 13.58 22.66
C ILE A 218 -3.52 12.38 23.59
N ARG A 219 -4.67 11.76 23.91
CA ARG A 219 -4.73 10.55 24.74
C ARG A 219 -3.97 9.39 24.12
N HIS A 220 -4.12 9.21 22.80
CA HIS A 220 -3.42 8.18 22.04
C HIS A 220 -1.89 8.36 22.10
N PHE A 221 -1.39 9.59 21.88
CA PHE A 221 0.05 9.86 21.82
C PHE A 221 0.72 10.12 23.18
N MET A 222 -0.03 10.50 24.22
CA MET A 222 0.51 10.84 25.55
C MET A 222 0.43 9.70 26.58
N ASN A 223 -0.32 8.64 26.32
CA ASN A 223 -0.46 7.54 27.26
C ASN A 223 0.54 6.41 26.92
N PRO A 224 1.61 6.20 27.72
CA PRO A 224 2.55 5.09 27.49
C PRO A 224 1.85 3.73 27.58
N SER A 225 0.74 3.67 28.31
CA SER A 225 -0.01 2.45 28.65
C SER A 225 -1.11 2.10 27.66
N ASN A 226 -1.57 3.03 26.81
CA ASN A 226 -2.54 2.72 25.73
C ASN A 226 -1.90 2.14 24.47
N ARG A 227 -0.61 1.78 24.52
CA ARG A 227 0.06 0.97 23.49
C ARG A 227 -0.47 -0.48 23.42
N SER A 228 -1.60 -0.83 24.03
CA SER A 228 -1.95 -2.23 24.28
C SER A 228 -3.38 -2.69 24.02
N GLU A 229 -4.33 -1.89 23.52
CA GLU A 229 -5.71 -2.43 23.31
C GLU A 229 -6.43 -2.11 21.98
N GLU A 230 -5.88 -1.31 21.06
CA GLU A 230 -6.45 -1.18 19.69
C GLU A 230 -5.45 -1.42 18.54
N ASP A 231 -4.23 -1.89 18.85
CA ASP A 231 -3.20 -2.28 17.87
C ASP A 231 -3.19 -3.81 17.58
N ASN A 232 -4.28 -4.49 17.89
CA ASN A 232 -4.44 -5.95 17.72
C ASN A 232 -4.66 -6.38 16.26
N SER A 233 -4.28 -5.56 15.27
CA SER A 233 -4.21 -6.02 13.87
C SER A 233 -2.79 -6.03 13.28
N ASN A 234 -1.78 -5.61 14.05
CA ASN A 234 -0.38 -5.58 13.59
C ASN A 234 0.65 -6.05 14.62
N HIS A 235 0.26 -6.52 15.82
CA HIS A 235 1.21 -7.07 16.80
C HIS A 235 1.25 -8.61 16.86
N ILE A 236 2.36 -9.20 16.43
CA ILE A 236 2.60 -10.64 16.57
C ILE A 236 2.99 -10.92 18.02
N ASP A 237 2.45 -11.97 18.62
CA ASP A 237 2.81 -12.45 19.96
C ASP A 237 4.24 -13.03 19.97
N SER A 238 5.22 -12.17 19.82
CA SER A 238 6.65 -12.49 19.75
C SER A 238 7.45 -11.51 20.59
N ASN A 239 8.29 -12.04 21.46
CA ASN A 239 9.27 -11.27 22.24
C ASN A 239 10.58 -11.04 21.47
N ILE A 240 10.81 -11.77 20.37
CA ILE A 240 12.09 -11.76 19.65
C ILE A 240 12.06 -10.85 18.44
N ILE A 241 11.01 -10.96 17.62
CA ILE A 241 10.87 -10.26 16.34
C ILE A 241 9.74 -9.23 16.34
N THR A 242 9.88 -8.23 15.47
CA THR A 242 8.83 -7.24 15.17
C THR A 242 7.93 -7.71 14.01
N TYR A 243 6.80 -7.02 13.80
CA TYR A 243 5.91 -7.25 12.67
C TYR A 243 6.63 -7.25 11.30
N GLN A 244 7.62 -6.37 11.12
CA GLN A 244 8.36 -6.26 9.85
C GLN A 244 9.15 -7.54 9.53
N HIS A 245 9.73 -8.17 10.54
CA HIS A 245 10.44 -9.45 10.38
C HIS A 245 9.46 -10.54 9.95
N ALA A 246 8.30 -10.61 10.59
CA ALA A 246 7.31 -11.62 10.28
C ALA A 246 6.68 -11.43 8.90
N GLU A 247 6.42 -10.19 8.48
CA GLU A 247 5.95 -9.90 7.12
C GLU A 247 6.98 -10.39 6.09
N LEU A 248 8.27 -10.18 6.37
CA LEU A 248 9.35 -10.66 5.52
C LEU A 248 9.43 -12.20 5.51
N ILE A 249 9.29 -12.86 6.66
CA ILE A 249 9.22 -14.33 6.76
C ILE A 249 8.04 -14.87 5.94
N LEU A 250 6.84 -14.28 6.05
CA LEU A 250 5.69 -14.67 5.22
C LEU A 250 5.94 -14.46 3.74
N ARG A 251 6.64 -13.39 3.35
CA ARG A 251 7.06 -13.20 1.95
C ARG A 251 7.96 -14.33 1.49
N TRP A 252 8.88 -14.82 2.32
CA TRP A 252 9.75 -15.95 1.98
C TRP A 252 8.99 -17.27 1.86
N ILE A 253 8.01 -17.52 2.74
CA ILE A 253 7.11 -18.68 2.69
C ILE A 253 6.26 -18.66 1.41
N ASN A 254 5.77 -17.48 1.01
CA ASN A 254 4.92 -17.36 -0.17
C ASN A 254 5.70 -17.33 -1.51
N THR A 255 7.01 -17.07 -1.46
CA THR A 255 7.86 -16.99 -2.64
C THR A 255 8.58 -18.33 -2.85
N ASN A 256 7.88 -19.33 -3.38
CA ASN A 256 8.47 -20.63 -3.74
C ASN A 256 9.33 -20.52 -5.01
N ARG A 257 10.22 -21.50 -5.24
CA ARG A 257 11.07 -21.61 -6.45
C ARG A 257 10.30 -21.89 -7.76
N SER A 258 9.02 -22.26 -7.68
CA SER A 258 8.25 -22.75 -8.83
C SER A 258 7.37 -21.65 -9.46
N ASN A 259 7.62 -21.39 -10.74
CA ASN A 259 6.88 -20.64 -11.77
C ASN A 259 6.06 -19.39 -11.35
N THR A 260 6.39 -18.28 -12.01
CA THR A 260 5.89 -16.90 -11.83
C THR A 260 4.37 -16.71 -11.80
N TYR A 261 3.59 -17.66 -12.33
CA TYR A 261 2.12 -17.58 -12.35
C TYR A 261 1.48 -18.06 -11.04
N THR A 262 2.03 -19.10 -10.41
CA THR A 262 1.53 -19.65 -9.14
C THR A 262 1.88 -18.72 -7.97
N SER A 263 3.03 -18.03 -8.03
CA SER A 263 3.41 -17.02 -7.04
C SER A 263 2.58 -15.74 -7.16
N MET A 264 2.15 -15.33 -8.37
CA MET A 264 1.17 -14.26 -8.54
C MET A 264 -0.21 -14.67 -8.00
N LEU A 265 -0.71 -15.86 -8.32
CA LEU A 265 -2.02 -16.33 -7.84
C LEU A 265 -2.06 -16.54 -6.33
N LYS A 266 -0.99 -17.10 -5.72
CA LYS A 266 -0.87 -17.13 -4.24
C LYS A 266 -0.86 -15.71 -3.67
N ARG A 267 -0.15 -14.76 -4.28
CA ARG A 267 -0.11 -13.35 -3.84
C ARG A 267 -1.44 -12.60 -4.01
N LEU A 268 -2.28 -12.98 -4.98
CA LEU A 268 -3.65 -12.47 -5.13
C LEU A 268 -4.60 -13.04 -4.08
N ILE A 269 -4.51 -14.35 -3.77
CA ILE A 269 -5.34 -15.00 -2.75
C ILE A 269 -4.93 -14.56 -1.33
N TYR A 270 -3.64 -14.33 -1.07
CA TYR A 270 -3.12 -13.95 0.25
C TYR A 270 -3.32 -12.47 0.61
N ARG A 271 -3.65 -11.62 -0.37
CA ARG A 271 -4.02 -10.21 -0.14
C ARG A 271 -5.43 -10.06 0.43
N ASP A 272 -6.23 -11.12 0.38
CA ASP A 272 -7.64 -11.12 0.80
C ASP A 272 -7.85 -11.65 2.24
N THR A 273 -6.79 -12.02 2.96
CA THR A 273 -6.87 -12.51 4.34
C THR A 273 -5.97 -11.70 5.26
N THR A 274 -6.63 -10.82 6.00
CA THR A 274 -6.45 -10.42 7.41
C THR A 274 -5.04 -10.50 8.02
N ASP A 275 -4.65 -9.39 8.66
CA ASP A 275 -3.97 -9.37 9.95
C ASP A 275 -2.85 -10.41 10.13
N THR A 276 -1.59 -10.00 9.92
CA THR A 276 -0.39 -10.83 10.07
C THR A 276 -0.30 -11.50 11.45
N THR A 277 -0.97 -10.94 12.46
CA THR A 277 -1.06 -11.50 13.82
C THR A 277 -1.93 -12.76 13.86
N GLN A 278 -2.99 -12.84 13.05
CA GLN A 278 -3.84 -14.02 12.93
C GLN A 278 -3.15 -15.17 12.20
N LYS A 279 -2.03 -14.89 11.50
CA LYS A 279 -1.26 -15.91 10.77
C LYS A 279 -0.21 -16.59 11.63
N PHE A 280 0.36 -15.90 12.62
CA PHE A 280 1.36 -16.49 13.53
C PHE A 280 0.68 -16.95 14.82
N LYS A 281 0.37 -18.24 14.90
CA LYS A 281 -0.10 -18.85 16.15
C LYS A 281 1.08 -19.32 16.97
N LEU A 282 1.36 -18.67 18.10
CA LEU A 282 2.38 -19.12 19.04
C LEU A 282 2.04 -20.54 19.54
N LEU A 283 2.97 -21.47 19.40
CA LEU A 283 2.88 -22.83 19.92
C LEU A 283 3.70 -22.99 21.20
N LEU A 284 4.93 -22.48 21.18
CA LEU A 284 5.90 -22.67 22.24
C LEU A 284 6.70 -21.38 22.44
N ARG A 285 6.90 -20.99 23.70
CA ARG A 285 7.84 -19.96 24.11
C ARG A 285 8.78 -20.51 25.20
N GLY A 286 10.08 -20.48 24.96
CA GLY A 286 11.09 -21.10 25.83
C GLY A 286 11.03 -20.62 27.28
N THR A 287 10.83 -19.32 27.51
CA THR A 287 10.70 -18.78 28.88
C THR A 287 9.41 -19.19 29.60
N TRP A 288 8.36 -19.62 28.90
CA TRP A 288 7.08 -20.04 29.49
C TRP A 288 6.97 -21.55 29.61
N ASP A 289 7.26 -22.25 28.52
CA ASP A 289 7.06 -23.70 28.40
C ASP A 289 8.31 -24.48 28.83
N GLY A 290 9.50 -23.92 28.60
CA GLY A 290 10.79 -24.55 28.83
C GLY A 290 11.57 -24.83 27.54
N PHE A 291 12.87 -25.03 27.69
CA PHE A 291 13.80 -25.23 26.57
C PHE A 291 14.08 -26.70 26.23
N THR A 292 13.51 -27.65 26.97
CA THR A 292 13.93 -29.05 26.84
C THR A 292 13.35 -29.72 25.58
N PRO A 293 14.07 -30.66 24.96
CA PRO A 293 13.57 -31.44 23.82
C PRO A 293 12.22 -32.11 24.10
N GLU A 294 12.03 -32.64 25.32
CA GLU A 294 10.79 -33.30 25.70
C GLU A 294 9.60 -32.35 25.58
N LYS A 295 9.77 -31.09 26.00
CA LYS A 295 8.69 -30.10 25.92
C LYS A 295 8.42 -29.65 24.50
N PHE A 296 9.48 -29.49 23.69
CA PHE A 296 9.33 -29.20 22.28
C PHE A 296 8.52 -30.29 21.56
N HIS A 297 8.85 -31.56 21.76
CA HIS A 297 8.13 -32.66 21.13
C HIS A 297 6.71 -32.84 21.66
N GLU A 298 6.46 -32.55 22.95
CA GLU A 298 5.10 -32.55 23.52
C GLU A 298 4.18 -31.55 22.77
N ILE A 299 4.70 -30.39 22.40
CA ILE A 299 3.92 -29.28 21.81
C ILE A 299 3.93 -29.30 20.28
N CYS A 300 5.09 -29.51 19.67
CA CYS A 300 5.34 -29.24 18.26
C CYS A 300 5.28 -30.48 17.37
N ASP A 301 5.36 -31.71 17.91
CA ASP A 301 5.24 -32.91 17.07
C ASP A 301 3.87 -32.96 16.38
N GLY A 302 3.89 -33.31 15.09
CA GLY A 302 2.72 -33.29 14.23
C GLY A 302 2.31 -31.89 13.73
N GLN A 303 2.88 -30.81 14.26
CA GLN A 303 2.61 -29.45 13.79
C GLN A 303 3.43 -29.15 12.53
N SER A 304 2.72 -28.84 11.44
CA SER A 304 3.31 -28.42 10.16
C SER A 304 3.26 -26.91 9.99
N HIS A 305 3.95 -26.39 8.97
CA HIS A 305 4.03 -24.96 8.64
C HIS A 305 4.51 -24.13 9.83
N THR A 306 5.58 -24.59 10.49
CA THR A 306 6.09 -23.93 11.69
C THR A 306 7.28 -23.03 11.39
N VAL A 307 7.37 -21.88 12.06
CA VAL A 307 8.54 -20.99 12.08
C VAL A 307 9.15 -21.04 13.48
N THR A 308 10.42 -21.40 13.56
CA THR A 308 11.24 -21.29 14.78
C THR A 308 12.03 -19.99 14.74
N ILE A 309 12.01 -19.24 15.84
CA ILE A 309 12.69 -17.96 16.02
C ILE A 309 13.54 -18.06 17.28
N VAL A 310 14.79 -17.63 17.22
CA VAL A 310 15.79 -17.83 18.28
C VAL A 310 16.54 -16.54 18.52
N LYS A 311 16.54 -16.08 19.76
CA LYS A 311 17.34 -14.96 20.24
C LYS A 311 18.62 -15.48 20.88
N VAL A 312 19.76 -15.03 20.36
CA VAL A 312 21.08 -15.43 20.86
C VAL A 312 21.47 -14.53 22.04
N GLN A 313 21.83 -15.15 23.17
CA GLN A 313 22.23 -14.43 24.38
C GLN A 313 23.44 -13.52 24.12
N ASP A 314 23.45 -12.36 24.80
CA ASP A 314 24.51 -11.34 24.74
C ASP A 314 24.76 -10.77 23.33
N SER A 315 23.76 -10.86 22.44
CA SER A 315 23.86 -10.32 21.08
C SER A 315 22.51 -9.86 20.52
N ASN A 316 22.55 -9.02 19.49
CA ASN A 316 21.35 -8.65 18.72
C ASN A 316 20.97 -9.66 17.63
N GLU A 317 21.69 -10.78 17.54
CA GLU A 317 21.50 -11.80 16.52
C GLU A 317 20.20 -12.58 16.75
N ILE A 318 19.40 -12.69 15.69
CA ILE A 318 18.21 -13.52 15.62
C ILE A 318 18.46 -14.59 14.57
N LEU A 319 18.18 -15.83 14.92
CA LEU A 319 18.29 -16.99 14.02
C LEU A 319 16.92 -17.63 13.91
N GLY A 320 16.68 -18.37 12.83
CA GLY A 320 15.43 -19.09 12.72
C GLY A 320 15.34 -19.99 11.50
N GLY A 321 14.22 -20.67 11.40
CA GLY A 321 13.94 -21.51 10.25
C GLY A 321 12.46 -21.84 10.11
N TYR A 322 12.07 -22.11 8.88
CA TYR A 322 10.74 -22.53 8.51
C TYR A 322 10.73 -23.99 8.11
N ASN A 323 9.86 -24.74 8.78
CA ASN A 323 9.58 -26.14 8.50
C ASN A 323 8.14 -26.27 7.97
N PRO A 324 7.93 -26.48 6.66
CA PRO A 324 6.60 -26.66 6.10
C PRO A 324 5.99 -28.02 6.47
N ILE A 325 6.81 -29.02 6.79
CA ILE A 325 6.34 -30.36 7.18
C ILE A 325 6.14 -30.46 8.70
N GLY A 326 5.46 -31.51 9.15
CA GLY A 326 5.28 -31.78 10.58
C GLY A 326 6.58 -32.22 11.28
N TRP A 327 6.82 -31.73 12.50
CA TRP A 327 7.87 -32.28 13.38
C TRP A 327 7.55 -33.70 13.85
N LYS A 328 8.58 -34.48 14.15
CA LYS A 328 8.48 -35.87 14.63
C LYS A 328 9.58 -36.18 15.65
N SER A 329 9.44 -37.34 16.29
CA SER A 329 10.42 -37.95 17.19
C SER A 329 10.84 -39.35 16.73
N ASP A 330 11.02 -39.57 15.42
CA ASP A 330 11.21 -40.90 14.81
C ASP A 330 12.66 -41.22 14.40
N ASN A 331 13.61 -40.36 14.76
CA ASN A 331 15.03 -40.43 14.39
C ASN A 331 15.27 -40.43 12.86
N CYS A 332 14.39 -39.81 12.08
CA CYS A 332 14.49 -39.74 10.62
C CYS A 332 14.70 -38.31 10.10
N TYR A 333 15.23 -38.22 8.87
CA TYR A 333 15.25 -36.96 8.12
C TYR A 333 13.88 -36.67 7.52
N GLY A 334 13.51 -35.39 7.50
CA GLY A 334 12.34 -34.88 6.80
C GLY A 334 12.70 -34.35 5.41
N THR A 335 11.85 -34.66 4.42
CA THR A 335 12.02 -34.17 3.04
C THR A 335 11.20 -32.90 2.81
N SER A 336 11.82 -31.84 2.30
CA SER A 336 11.14 -30.60 1.94
C SER A 336 11.92 -29.79 0.89
N GLU A 337 11.18 -29.20 -0.06
CA GLU A 337 11.69 -28.21 -1.04
C GLU A 337 11.57 -26.77 -0.55
N ASP A 338 10.57 -26.50 0.31
CA ASP A 338 10.21 -25.14 0.73
C ASP A 338 10.81 -24.72 2.08
N SER A 339 11.60 -25.60 2.73
CA SER A 339 12.24 -25.27 3.99
C SER A 339 13.37 -24.26 3.79
N PHE A 340 13.50 -23.34 4.73
CA PHE A 340 14.59 -22.37 4.75
C PHE A 340 15.00 -22.06 6.18
N ILE A 341 16.24 -21.62 6.35
CA ILE A 341 16.75 -21.03 7.58
C ILE A 341 17.17 -19.59 7.31
N PHE A 342 17.23 -18.77 8.35
CA PHE A 342 17.55 -17.37 8.21
C PHE A 342 18.27 -16.81 9.43
N SER A 343 18.84 -15.63 9.25
CA SER A 343 19.32 -14.79 10.35
C SER A 343 19.07 -13.32 10.10
N PHE A 344 18.97 -12.56 11.19
CA PHE A 344 18.98 -11.11 11.24
C PHE A 344 20.11 -10.65 12.15
N LYS A 345 20.93 -9.70 11.71
CA LYS A 345 22.03 -9.15 12.51
C LYS A 345 21.57 -8.24 13.65
N ASP A 346 20.40 -7.63 13.49
CA ASP A 346 19.85 -6.64 14.42
C ASP A 346 18.34 -6.87 14.59
N ASN A 347 17.82 -6.74 15.81
CA ASN A 347 16.40 -6.87 16.11
C ASN A 347 15.55 -5.66 15.65
N SER A 348 16.20 -4.58 15.21
CA SER A 348 15.57 -3.34 14.77
C SER A 348 15.64 -3.10 13.26
N ASN A 349 16.41 -3.90 12.50
CA ASN A 349 16.60 -3.69 11.06
C ASN A 349 16.53 -5.01 10.26
N ILE A 350 15.55 -5.09 9.36
CA ILE A 350 15.33 -6.24 8.46
C ILE A 350 16.24 -6.28 7.22
N GLU A 351 16.99 -5.21 6.92
CA GLU A 351 17.81 -5.10 5.70
C GLU A 351 19.03 -6.04 5.74
N ASN A 352 19.61 -6.24 6.93
CA ASN A 352 20.78 -7.09 7.14
C ASN A 352 20.37 -8.51 7.54
N HIS A 353 19.73 -9.21 6.60
CA HIS A 353 19.30 -10.60 6.77
C HIS A 353 20.04 -11.56 5.85
N ILE A 354 20.10 -12.83 6.27
CA ILE A 354 20.50 -13.95 5.42
C ILE A 354 19.27 -14.85 5.28
N LEU A 355 18.87 -15.13 4.04
CA LEU A 355 17.93 -16.21 3.72
C LEU A 355 18.73 -17.36 3.10
N SER A 356 18.56 -18.56 3.65
CA SER A 356 19.25 -19.76 3.21
C SER A 356 18.22 -20.84 2.96
N ARG A 357 17.97 -21.17 1.68
CA ARG A 357 16.99 -22.20 1.33
C ARG A 357 17.63 -23.58 1.38
N VAL A 358 16.81 -24.61 1.55
CA VAL A 358 17.29 -25.98 1.49
C VAL A 358 17.89 -26.28 0.11
N LYS A 359 19.04 -26.94 0.14
CA LYS A 359 19.78 -27.42 -1.04
C LYS A 359 19.63 -28.92 -1.23
N PHE A 360 19.62 -29.68 -0.13
CA PHE A 360 19.41 -31.13 -0.13
C PHE A 360 18.09 -31.44 0.54
N GLU A 361 17.04 -31.58 -0.28
CA GLU A 361 15.64 -31.66 0.15
C GLU A 361 15.39 -32.84 1.09
N LEU A 362 16.04 -33.99 0.85
CA LEU A 362 15.91 -35.22 1.67
C LEU A 362 16.42 -35.06 3.11
N THR A 363 17.18 -34.01 3.40
CA THR A 363 17.78 -33.74 4.71
C THR A 363 17.40 -32.35 5.22
N ALA A 364 16.20 -31.86 4.88
CA ALA A 364 15.72 -30.54 5.30
C ALA A 364 15.60 -30.43 6.82
N THR A 365 14.99 -31.41 7.48
CA THR A 365 14.88 -31.47 8.94
C THR A 365 15.42 -32.78 9.48
N PHE A 366 15.82 -32.81 10.76
CA PHE A 366 16.22 -34.03 11.45
C PHE A 366 15.40 -34.18 12.73
N ASN A 367 14.64 -35.27 12.81
CA ASN A 367 13.63 -35.48 13.85
C ASN A 367 14.16 -36.45 14.90
N ASN A 368 14.92 -35.96 15.89
CA ASN A 368 15.47 -36.80 16.96
C ASN A 368 14.86 -36.38 18.31
N ASN A 369 14.49 -37.37 19.11
CA ASN A 369 13.76 -37.19 20.37
C ASN A 369 14.57 -36.50 21.49
N ASP A 370 15.90 -36.37 21.33
CA ASP A 370 16.81 -35.76 22.30
C ASP A 370 17.23 -34.32 21.91
N ILE A 371 16.65 -33.76 20.86
CA ILE A 371 16.89 -32.38 20.38
C ILE A 371 15.56 -31.65 20.11
N GLY A 372 15.58 -30.33 20.17
CA GLY A 372 14.41 -29.51 19.81
C GLY A 372 14.32 -29.30 18.29
N PRO A 373 13.94 -28.09 17.82
CA PRO A 373 13.95 -27.76 16.41
C PRO A 373 15.31 -28.04 15.76
N SER A 374 15.30 -28.81 14.67
CA SER A 374 16.51 -29.16 13.94
C SER A 374 16.32 -29.15 12.43
N PHE A 375 17.00 -28.20 11.79
CA PHE A 375 17.15 -28.07 10.36
C PHE A 375 18.44 -28.81 9.97
N SER A 376 18.26 -29.91 9.24
CA SER A 376 19.26 -30.90 8.78
C SER A 376 20.08 -31.67 9.82
N GLY A 377 19.85 -31.44 11.13
CA GLY A 377 20.68 -32.01 12.18
C GLY A 377 21.94 -31.21 12.49
N CYS A 378 22.23 -30.14 11.73
CA CYS A 378 23.43 -29.33 11.96
C CYS A 378 23.36 -27.90 11.40
N ASP A 379 22.50 -27.58 10.43
CA ASP A 379 22.49 -26.23 9.86
C ASP A 379 21.92 -25.19 10.85
N LEU A 380 20.88 -25.58 11.59
CA LEU A 380 20.41 -24.93 12.81
C LEU A 380 19.81 -26.00 13.72
N THR A 381 20.33 -26.19 14.92
CA THR A 381 19.80 -27.17 15.88
C THR A 381 19.80 -26.62 17.29
N LEU A 382 18.69 -26.82 18.00
CA LEU A 382 18.53 -26.44 19.40
C LEU A 382 18.45 -27.69 20.28
N ARG A 383 19.07 -27.63 21.46
CA ARG A 383 18.95 -28.64 22.51
C ARG A 383 19.06 -27.95 23.85
N ASN A 384 18.00 -28.02 24.66
CA ASN A 384 17.89 -27.17 25.85
C ASN A 384 18.08 -25.70 25.44
N ASN A 385 18.81 -24.92 26.25
CA ASN A 385 19.15 -23.54 25.95
C ASN A 385 20.43 -23.40 25.09
N ILE A 386 20.84 -24.44 24.37
CA ILE A 386 22.05 -24.42 23.54
C ILE A 386 21.65 -24.58 22.08
N GLY A 387 22.11 -23.65 21.25
CA GLY A 387 21.99 -23.73 19.80
C GLY A 387 23.33 -24.02 19.14
N SER A 388 23.28 -24.55 17.92
CA SER A 388 24.45 -24.75 17.04
C SER A 388 24.07 -24.49 15.59
N CYS A 389 25.00 -23.89 14.84
CA CYS A 389 24.86 -23.66 13.40
C CYS A 389 26.11 -24.15 12.66
N SER A 390 25.90 -24.77 11.51
CA SER A 390 26.94 -25.15 10.56
C SER A 390 26.37 -25.10 9.14
N LEU A 391 27.16 -25.40 8.11
CA LEU A 391 26.66 -25.43 6.74
C LEU A 391 26.77 -26.85 6.19
N LYS A 392 25.63 -27.45 5.83
CA LYS A 392 25.59 -28.78 5.22
C LYS A 392 24.50 -28.92 4.16
N SER A 393 23.24 -28.72 4.56
CA SER A 393 22.06 -29.01 3.72
C SER A 393 21.34 -27.78 3.20
N TYR A 394 21.72 -26.59 3.67
CA TYR A 394 21.20 -25.32 3.20
C TYR A 394 22.25 -24.57 2.37
N GLU A 395 21.83 -23.53 1.65
CA GLU A 395 22.68 -22.82 0.68
C GLU A 395 23.78 -21.97 1.32
N ASN A 396 23.42 -21.26 2.37
CA ASN A 396 24.24 -20.24 3.03
C ASN A 396 24.35 -20.51 4.53
N GLN A 397 25.53 -20.22 5.08
CA GLN A 397 25.74 -20.19 6.52
C GLN A 397 25.01 -18.97 7.11
N ILE A 398 24.18 -19.18 8.12
CA ILE A 398 23.36 -18.10 8.72
C ILE A 398 24.04 -17.37 9.88
N ARG A 399 25.15 -17.91 10.41
CA ARG A 399 25.86 -17.37 11.57
C ARG A 399 27.36 -17.36 11.32
N GLU A 400 28.02 -16.21 11.51
CA GLU A 400 29.47 -16.06 11.28
C GLU A 400 30.31 -16.79 12.33
N THR A 401 29.85 -16.80 13.58
CA THR A 401 30.55 -17.48 14.69
C THR A 401 30.30 -18.99 14.63
N THR A 402 31.38 -19.77 14.76
CA THR A 402 31.31 -21.23 14.76
C THR A 402 31.19 -21.78 16.17
N GLY A 403 30.51 -22.92 16.32
CA GLY A 403 30.33 -23.61 17.59
C GLY A 403 28.96 -23.39 18.23
N ASN A 404 28.88 -23.69 19.51
CA ASN A 404 27.64 -23.60 20.29
C ASN A 404 27.41 -22.18 20.78
N PHE A 405 26.15 -21.81 20.89
CA PHE A 405 25.71 -20.54 21.46
C PHE A 405 24.60 -20.76 22.50
N ILE A 406 24.46 -19.80 23.41
CA ILE A 406 23.40 -19.84 24.41
C ILE A 406 22.18 -19.10 23.85
N VAL A 407 21.02 -19.71 24.03
CA VAL A 407 19.72 -19.18 23.64
C VAL A 407 19.16 -18.37 24.81
N GLU A 408 18.85 -17.10 24.57
CA GLU A 408 18.16 -16.22 25.52
C GLU A 408 16.65 -16.51 25.51
N GLU A 409 16.08 -16.66 24.32
CA GLU A 409 14.67 -17.01 24.11
C GLU A 409 14.53 -17.77 22.78
N TYR A 410 13.59 -18.69 22.68
CA TYR A 410 13.13 -19.20 21.39
C TYR A 410 11.62 -19.38 21.36
N GLU A 411 11.04 -19.09 20.22
CA GLU A 411 9.61 -19.14 19.97
C GLU A 411 9.34 -20.02 18.75
N VAL A 412 8.29 -20.83 18.81
CA VAL A 412 7.81 -21.63 17.68
C VAL A 412 6.38 -21.21 17.36
N PHE A 413 6.17 -20.78 16.13
CA PHE A 413 4.86 -20.38 15.62
C PHE A 413 4.37 -21.37 14.58
N GLN A 414 3.07 -21.60 14.52
CA GLN A 414 2.39 -22.22 13.39
C GLN A 414 1.80 -21.15 12.48
N ILE A 415 2.01 -21.30 11.18
CA ILE A 415 1.43 -20.41 10.17
C ILE A 415 0.03 -20.90 9.82
N ILE A 416 -0.99 -20.09 10.13
CA ILE A 416 -2.40 -20.37 9.79
C ILE A 416 -2.66 -19.94 8.34
N GLY A 417 -3.20 -20.86 7.53
CA GLY A 417 -3.49 -20.63 6.11
C GLY A 417 -2.31 -20.80 5.15
N GLY A 418 -1.25 -21.50 5.60
CA GLY A 418 -0.08 -21.88 4.79
C GLY A 418 -0.34 -22.94 3.74
#